data_AF-A0A218NLV9-F1
#
_entry.id   AF-A0A218NLV9-F1
#
_cell.length_a   1.000
_cell.length_b   1.000
_cell.length_c   1.000
_cell.angle_alpha   90.00
_cell.angle_beta   90.00
_cell.angle_gamma   90.00
#
_symmetry.space_group_name_H-M   'P 1'
#
loop_
_entity.id
_entity.type
_entity.pdbx_description
1 polymer ?
#
loop_
_entity_poly.entity_id
_entity_poly.type
_entity_poly.pdbx_seq_one_letter_code
_entity_poly.pdbx_strand_id
1 'polypeptide(L)'
;MNSKVFFITKYCPKCNRSSDDVRFIGQFCEYCVIDRIGSDLPKEIKIPLCRSCGRIKTHIGFVASSPDSLDDAVRFSIHRPDFEVSLVSYDKATSIAVVQFEKEVEGEPVQFTKDIEIKFTNILCPLCNRERSGYYEAEIQLRGIYSKLSVMEKRILDFVNKNGSFVSQIKEDKNGVNIYIGSRDVANAFFQSNKKLKPIKSYELYGLKAGKRVYRNIYSLRFE
;
A
#
# COMPACT_ATOMS: atom_id res chain seq x y z
N MET A 1 33.16 -52.62 25.43
CA MET A 1 31.92 -53.03 24.76
C MET A 1 31.44 -51.85 23.92
N ASN A 2 31.83 -51.80 22.64
CA ASN A 2 31.39 -50.74 21.73
C ASN A 2 30.14 -51.23 21.02
N SER A 3 28.96 -50.81 21.49
CA SER A 3 27.70 -50.98 20.77
C SER A 3 27.80 -50.24 19.44
N LYS A 4 28.07 -50.97 18.35
CA LYS A 4 27.87 -50.46 17.00
C LYS A 4 26.39 -50.18 16.83
N VAL A 5 26.02 -48.90 16.95
CA VAL A 5 24.70 -48.43 16.54
C VAL A 5 24.65 -48.58 15.02
N PHE A 6 23.97 -49.62 14.54
CA PHE A 6 23.62 -49.74 13.13
C PHE A 6 22.58 -48.67 12.84
N PHE A 7 22.98 -47.59 12.17
CA PHE A 7 22.03 -46.67 11.56
C PHE A 7 21.41 -47.41 10.38
N ILE A 8 20.16 -47.83 10.53
CA ILE A 8 19.39 -48.38 9.42
C ILE A 8 19.10 -47.22 8.46
N THR A 9 19.71 -47.28 7.28
CA THR A 9 19.43 -46.34 6.19
C THR A 9 17.95 -46.42 5.84
N LYS A 10 17.26 -45.28 5.92
CA LYS A 10 15.87 -45.14 5.50
C LYS A 10 15.82 -44.72 4.04
N TYR A 11 14.81 -45.15 3.31
CA TYR A 11 14.57 -44.70 1.93
C TYR A 11 13.23 -43.97 1.85
N CYS A 12 13.20 -42.84 1.15
CA CYS A 12 11.99 -42.05 0.98
C CYS A 12 10.99 -42.83 0.12
N PRO A 13 9.76 -43.11 0.61
CA PRO A 13 8.78 -43.91 -0.14
C PRO A 13 8.36 -43.31 -1.49
N LYS A 14 8.53 -41.98 -1.69
CA LYS A 14 8.13 -41.28 -2.92
C LYS A 14 9.22 -41.24 -4.00
N CYS A 15 10.49 -41.10 -3.62
CA CYS A 15 11.59 -40.85 -4.56
C CYS A 15 12.82 -41.74 -4.37
N ASN A 16 12.79 -42.66 -3.39
CA ASN A 16 13.84 -43.61 -3.09
C ASN A 16 15.22 -43.02 -2.70
N ARG A 17 15.30 -41.71 -2.37
CA ARG A 17 16.51 -41.12 -1.79
C ARG A 17 16.77 -41.68 -0.39
N SER A 18 18.04 -41.89 -0.05
CA SER A 18 18.43 -42.46 1.24
C SER A 18 18.60 -41.39 2.31
N SER A 19 18.44 -41.77 3.59
CA SER A 19 18.74 -40.90 4.74
C SER A 19 20.21 -40.54 4.89
N ASP A 20 21.09 -41.19 4.11
CA ASP A 20 22.51 -40.89 4.09
C ASP A 20 22.81 -39.70 3.16
N ASP A 21 21.91 -39.42 2.21
CA ASP A 21 22.07 -38.36 1.19
C ASP A 21 21.27 -37.08 1.50
N VAL A 22 20.12 -37.21 2.17
CA VAL A 22 19.15 -36.11 2.34
C VAL A 22 18.51 -36.12 3.72
N ARG A 23 18.07 -34.95 4.19
CA ARG A 23 17.33 -34.85 5.45
C ARG A 23 15.94 -35.46 5.29
N PHE A 24 15.47 -36.13 6.33
CA PHE A 24 14.11 -36.64 6.45
C PHE A 24 13.30 -35.78 7.41
N ILE A 25 12.04 -35.54 7.04
CA ILE A 25 11.02 -34.92 7.89
C ILE A 25 9.90 -35.96 7.96
N GLY A 26 9.77 -36.56 9.15
CA GLY A 26 8.92 -37.74 9.34
C GLY A 26 9.37 -38.92 8.50
N GLN A 27 8.49 -39.37 7.60
CA GLN A 27 8.72 -40.53 6.73
C GLN A 27 9.25 -40.16 5.32
N PHE A 28 9.27 -38.87 4.97
CA PHE A 28 9.64 -38.41 3.63
C PHE A 28 10.93 -37.60 3.67
N CYS A 29 11.69 -37.60 2.57
CA CYS A 29 12.81 -36.68 2.42
C CYS A 29 12.31 -35.23 2.28
N GLU A 30 13.16 -34.28 2.65
CA GLU A 30 12.86 -32.84 2.62
C GLU A 30 12.35 -32.35 1.26
N TYR A 31 12.94 -32.83 0.16
CA TYR A 31 12.49 -32.46 -1.19
C TYR A 31 11.07 -32.91 -1.50
N CYS A 32 10.67 -34.11 -1.06
CA CYS A 32 9.31 -34.61 -1.28
C CYS A 32 8.28 -33.88 -0.41
N VAL A 33 8.70 -33.46 0.79
CA VAL A 33 7.89 -32.60 1.67
C VAL A 33 7.72 -31.21 1.05
N ILE A 34 8.81 -30.58 0.61
CA ILE A 34 8.80 -29.28 -0.07
C ILE A 34 7.93 -29.33 -1.33
N ASP A 35 8.09 -30.34 -2.19
CA ASP A 35 7.30 -30.51 -3.41
C ASP A 35 5.79 -30.62 -3.12
N ARG A 36 5.42 -31.38 -2.08
CA ARG A 36 4.03 -31.51 -1.63
C ARG A 36 3.47 -30.21 -1.05
N ILE A 37 4.25 -29.47 -0.28
CA ILE A 37 3.80 -28.23 0.36
C ILE A 37 3.75 -27.09 -0.67
N GLY A 38 4.74 -27.05 -1.57
CA GLY A 38 4.90 -26.04 -2.60
C GLY A 38 3.89 -26.15 -3.73
N SER A 39 3.27 -27.32 -3.96
CA SER A 39 2.23 -27.49 -4.98
C SER A 39 1.00 -26.62 -4.73
N ASP A 40 0.67 -26.39 -3.46
CA ASP A 40 -0.52 -25.64 -3.04
C ASP A 40 -0.28 -24.12 -2.96
N LEU A 41 0.95 -23.68 -3.20
CA LEU A 41 1.30 -22.26 -3.23
C LEU A 41 1.02 -21.66 -4.61
N PRO A 42 0.60 -20.38 -4.68
CA PRO A 42 0.33 -19.72 -5.94
C PRO A 42 1.57 -19.70 -6.84
N LYS A 43 1.36 -19.78 -8.15
CA LYS A 43 2.40 -19.53 -9.18
C LYS A 43 2.40 -18.08 -9.65
N GLU A 44 1.28 -17.40 -9.45
CA GLU A 44 1.04 -16.01 -9.85
C GLU A 44 0.30 -15.31 -8.71
N ILE A 45 0.68 -14.06 -8.43
CA ILE A 45 -0.06 -13.16 -7.54
C ILE A 45 -0.38 -11.85 -8.26
N LYS A 46 -1.50 -11.22 -7.87
CA LYS A 46 -1.94 -9.94 -8.43
C LYS A 46 -1.79 -8.85 -7.40
N ILE A 47 -0.94 -7.86 -7.69
CA ILE A 47 -0.72 -6.70 -6.83
C ILE A 47 -1.37 -5.47 -7.46
N PRO A 48 -2.36 -4.84 -6.81
CA PRO A 48 -2.96 -3.64 -7.34
C PRO A 48 -1.98 -2.45 -7.37
N LEU A 49 -1.83 -1.83 -8.55
CA LEU A 49 -0.98 -0.67 -8.80
C LEU A 49 -1.85 0.52 -9.20
N CYS A 50 -1.64 1.67 -8.54
CA CYS A 50 -2.33 2.89 -8.92
C CYS A 50 -1.77 3.44 -10.23
N ARG A 51 -2.54 3.40 -11.31
CA ARG A 51 -2.15 3.93 -12.62
C ARG A 51 -1.89 5.44 -12.66
N SER A 52 -2.29 6.18 -11.62
CA SER A 52 -2.18 7.64 -11.57
C SER A 52 -0.99 8.14 -10.75
N CYS A 53 -0.61 7.43 -9.67
CA CYS A 53 0.49 7.86 -8.80
C CYS A 53 1.55 6.77 -8.53
N GLY A 54 1.42 5.59 -9.15
CA GLY A 54 2.39 4.49 -9.03
C GLY A 54 2.45 3.80 -7.67
N ARG A 55 1.56 4.15 -6.73
CA ARG A 55 1.48 3.47 -5.42
C ARG A 55 0.91 2.06 -5.54
N ILE A 56 1.47 1.12 -4.78
CA ILE A 56 1.01 -0.28 -4.74
C ILE A 56 0.15 -0.54 -3.51
N LYS A 57 -0.77 -1.49 -3.60
CA LYS A 57 -1.62 -1.92 -2.49
C LYS A 57 -0.89 -2.94 -1.62
N THR A 58 -0.82 -2.64 -0.33
CA THR A 58 -0.30 -3.51 0.73
C THR A 58 -1.35 -3.69 1.84
N HIS A 59 -0.98 -4.37 2.94
CA HIS A 59 -1.89 -4.61 4.07
C HIS A 59 -2.40 -3.30 4.70
N ILE A 60 -1.54 -2.27 4.83
CA ILE A 60 -1.91 -0.96 5.40
C ILE A 60 -2.64 -0.02 4.43
N GLY A 61 -2.56 -0.24 3.12
CA GLY A 61 -3.13 0.71 2.15
C GLY A 61 -2.33 0.84 0.87
N PHE A 62 -2.49 1.96 0.17
CA PHE A 62 -1.66 2.28 -1.00
C PHE A 62 -0.45 3.10 -0.57
N VAL A 63 0.74 2.57 -0.78
CA VAL A 63 2.01 3.19 -0.37
C VAL A 63 2.96 3.35 -1.55
N ALA A 64 4.00 4.18 -1.39
CA ALA A 64 5.02 4.34 -2.41
C ALA A 64 5.76 3.02 -2.64
N SER A 65 6.09 2.71 -3.89
CA SER A 65 6.79 1.49 -4.25
C SER A 65 8.25 1.55 -3.78
N SER A 66 8.58 0.74 -2.79
CA SER A 66 9.91 0.43 -2.26
C SER A 66 10.08 -1.09 -2.14
N PRO A 67 11.31 -1.61 -1.95
CA PRO A 67 11.55 -3.02 -1.66
C PRO A 67 10.68 -3.54 -0.49
N ASP A 68 10.67 -2.81 0.63
CA ASP A 68 9.89 -3.18 1.82
C ASP A 68 8.38 -3.22 1.55
N SER A 69 7.86 -2.23 0.81
CA SER A 69 6.44 -2.22 0.46
C SER A 69 6.06 -3.35 -0.49
N LEU A 70 7.00 -3.79 -1.33
CA LEU A 70 6.78 -4.89 -2.27
C LEU A 70 6.79 -6.22 -1.54
N ASP A 71 7.74 -6.43 -0.61
CA ASP A 71 7.74 -7.58 0.30
C ASP A 71 6.40 -7.67 1.05
N ASP A 72 5.97 -6.56 1.65
CA ASP A 72 4.67 -6.47 2.32
C ASP A 72 3.49 -6.78 1.38
N ALA A 73 3.48 -6.25 0.16
CA ALA A 73 2.45 -6.56 -0.83
C ALA A 73 2.43 -8.04 -1.23
N VAL A 74 3.61 -8.67 -1.37
CA VAL A 74 3.76 -10.09 -1.71
C VAL A 74 3.20 -10.95 -0.59
N ARG A 75 3.62 -10.70 0.66
CA ARG A 75 3.10 -11.41 1.85
C ARG A 75 1.58 -11.28 1.95
N PHE A 76 1.06 -10.06 1.80
CA PHE A 76 -0.37 -9.79 1.85
C PHE A 76 -1.15 -10.50 0.75
N SER A 77 -0.60 -10.58 -0.47
CA SER A 77 -1.26 -11.19 -1.63
C SER A 77 -1.26 -12.72 -1.60
N ILE A 78 -0.21 -13.34 -1.04
CA ILE A 78 -0.12 -14.79 -0.89
C ILE A 78 -1.12 -15.29 0.16
N HIS A 79 -1.32 -14.54 1.25
CA HIS A 79 -2.31 -14.81 2.30
C HIS A 79 -2.26 -16.25 2.84
N ARG A 80 -1.07 -16.68 3.29
CA ARG A 80 -0.84 -18.00 3.89
C ARG A 80 -0.34 -17.85 5.32
N PRO A 81 -1.24 -17.81 6.32
CA PRO A 81 -0.85 -17.63 7.72
C PRO A 81 -0.12 -18.86 8.30
N ASP A 82 -0.17 -19.99 7.62
CA ASP A 82 0.58 -21.20 7.93
C ASP A 82 2.05 -21.14 7.50
N PHE A 83 2.49 -20.03 6.91
CA PHE A 83 3.87 -19.78 6.52
C PHE A 83 4.35 -18.41 6.97
N GLU A 84 5.63 -18.36 7.35
CA GLU A 84 6.41 -17.14 7.27
C GLU A 84 6.84 -16.95 5.82
N VAL A 85 6.51 -15.78 5.24
CA VAL A 85 6.73 -15.47 3.83
C VAL A 85 7.62 -14.24 3.74
N SER A 86 8.63 -14.29 2.88
CA SER A 86 9.50 -13.13 2.60
C SER A 86 9.95 -13.08 1.15
N LEU A 87 10.03 -11.87 0.61
CA LEU A 87 10.56 -11.59 -0.72
C LEU A 87 12.08 -11.57 -0.68
N VAL A 88 12.72 -12.47 -1.43
CA VAL A 88 14.18 -12.54 -1.55
C VAL A 88 14.66 -11.59 -2.66
N SER A 89 14.02 -11.63 -3.81
CA SER A 89 14.35 -10.78 -4.95
C SER A 89 13.17 -10.62 -5.90
N TYR A 90 13.20 -9.57 -6.71
CA TYR A 90 12.22 -9.32 -7.75
C TYR A 90 12.90 -8.81 -9.02
N ASP A 91 12.75 -9.56 -10.12
CA ASP A 91 13.19 -9.15 -11.44
C ASP A 91 12.04 -8.45 -12.19
N LYS A 92 12.22 -7.16 -12.46
CA LYS A 92 11.24 -6.34 -13.17
C LYS A 92 11.11 -6.72 -14.64
N ALA A 93 12.15 -7.24 -15.28
CA ALA A 93 12.13 -7.56 -16.71
C ALA A 93 11.27 -8.78 -16.99
N THR A 94 11.36 -9.79 -16.13
CA THR A 94 10.58 -11.03 -16.21
C THR A 94 9.30 -10.99 -15.37
N SER A 95 9.18 -10.02 -14.47
CA SER A 95 8.12 -9.96 -13.45
C SER A 95 8.10 -11.17 -12.51
N ILE A 96 9.26 -11.82 -12.31
CA ILE A 96 9.42 -12.98 -11.43
C ILE A 96 9.98 -12.53 -10.08
N ALA A 97 9.32 -12.97 -9.01
CA ALA A 97 9.79 -12.82 -7.64
C ALA A 97 10.26 -14.17 -7.09
N VAL A 98 11.44 -14.16 -6.47
CA VAL A 98 11.90 -15.30 -5.66
C VAL A 98 11.37 -15.07 -4.25
N VAL A 99 10.45 -15.94 -3.82
CA VAL A 99 9.80 -15.84 -2.52
C VAL A 99 10.25 -17.00 -1.65
N GLN A 100 10.71 -16.69 -0.44
CA GLN A 100 11.03 -17.67 0.59
C GLN A 100 9.78 -17.97 1.41
N PHE A 101 9.59 -19.27 1.66
CA PHE A 101 8.55 -19.83 2.49
C PHE A 101 9.21 -20.60 3.63
N GLU A 102 8.73 -20.39 4.84
CA GLU A 102 9.17 -21.11 6.02
C GLU A 102 7.94 -21.58 6.81
N LYS A 103 7.93 -22.85 7.21
CA LYS A 103 6.94 -23.38 8.14
C LYS A 103 7.47 -24.59 8.91
N GLU A 104 6.83 -24.89 10.02
CA GLU A 104 7.09 -26.11 10.79
C GLU A 104 6.24 -27.28 10.27
N VAL A 105 6.87 -28.45 10.09
CA VAL A 105 6.22 -29.70 9.66
C VAL A 105 6.70 -30.81 10.59
N GLU A 106 5.78 -31.42 11.33
CA GLU A 106 6.11 -32.50 12.28
C GLU A 106 7.22 -32.13 13.28
N GLY A 107 7.25 -30.88 13.75
CA GLY A 107 8.27 -30.39 14.69
C GLY A 107 9.57 -29.93 14.05
N GLU A 108 9.70 -30.06 12.72
CA GLU A 108 10.92 -29.73 11.98
C GLU A 108 10.71 -28.47 11.12
N PRO A 109 11.63 -27.49 11.16
CA PRO A 109 11.55 -26.32 10.30
C PRO A 109 11.87 -26.69 8.85
N VAL A 110 11.00 -26.24 7.95
CA VAL A 110 11.10 -26.42 6.50
C VAL A 110 11.15 -25.05 5.84
N GLN A 111 12.23 -24.79 5.11
CA GLN A 111 12.45 -23.54 4.38
C GLN A 111 12.72 -23.87 2.91
N PHE A 112 12.09 -23.14 2.00
CA PHE A 112 12.34 -23.27 0.57
C PHE A 112 12.00 -21.98 -0.18
N THR A 113 12.52 -21.84 -1.39
CA THR A 113 12.18 -20.73 -2.28
C THR A 113 11.31 -21.20 -3.43
N LYS A 114 10.48 -20.29 -3.95
CA LYS A 114 9.67 -20.52 -5.14
C LYS A 114 9.61 -19.26 -5.99
N ASP A 115 9.69 -19.46 -7.29
CA ASP A 115 9.47 -18.40 -8.27
C ASP A 115 7.96 -18.15 -8.41
N ILE A 116 7.57 -16.89 -8.24
CA ILE A 116 6.18 -16.43 -8.33
C ILE A 116 6.12 -15.27 -9.31
N GLU A 117 5.24 -15.36 -10.30
CA GLU A 117 4.98 -14.26 -11.22
C GLU A 117 4.15 -13.18 -10.52
N ILE A 118 4.63 -11.93 -10.54
CA ILE A 118 3.90 -10.77 -10.03
C ILE A 118 3.20 -10.07 -11.20
N LYS A 119 1.86 -10.03 -11.15
CA LYS A 119 1.05 -9.23 -12.09
C LYS A 119 0.52 -7.97 -11.43
N PHE A 120 1.00 -6.82 -11.90
CA PHE A 120 0.43 -5.55 -11.47
C PHE A 120 -0.92 -5.29 -12.14
N THR A 121 -1.96 -5.09 -11.33
CA THR A 121 -3.30 -4.75 -11.82
C THR A 121 -3.54 -3.25 -11.72
N ASN A 122 -3.72 -2.59 -12.85
CA ASN A 122 -3.88 -1.15 -12.92
C ASN A 122 -5.26 -0.70 -12.40
N ILE A 123 -5.28 0.00 -11.26
CA ILE A 123 -6.48 0.58 -10.66
C ILE A 123 -6.24 2.05 -10.24
N LEU A 124 -7.24 2.71 -9.65
CA LEU A 124 -7.05 4.01 -8.99
C LEU A 124 -7.02 3.80 -7.47
N CYS A 125 -6.01 4.34 -6.79
CA CYS A 125 -6.02 4.38 -5.34
C CYS A 125 -7.12 5.32 -4.81
N PRO A 126 -7.56 5.18 -3.55
CA PRO A 126 -8.61 6.01 -2.98
C PRO A 126 -8.35 7.53 -3.10
N LEU A 127 -7.10 7.97 -2.97
CA LEU A 127 -6.72 9.38 -3.11
C LEU A 127 -6.92 9.87 -4.55
N CYS A 128 -6.31 9.21 -5.54
CA CYS A 128 -6.45 9.60 -6.94
C CYS A 128 -7.89 9.44 -7.46
N ASN A 129 -8.65 8.50 -6.92
CA ASN A 129 -10.07 8.35 -7.25
C ASN A 129 -10.91 9.53 -6.73
N ARG A 130 -10.64 9.98 -5.49
CA ARG A 130 -11.29 11.17 -4.91
C ARG A 130 -10.93 12.44 -5.69
N GLU A 131 -9.66 12.60 -6.03
CA GLU A 131 -9.18 13.71 -6.85
C GLU A 131 -9.92 13.78 -8.19
N ARG A 132 -9.97 12.67 -8.94
CA ARG A 132 -10.64 12.61 -10.24
C ARG A 132 -12.16 12.79 -10.18
N SER A 133 -12.80 12.45 -9.07
CA SER A 133 -14.25 12.63 -8.89
C SER A 133 -14.63 14.05 -8.47
N GLY A 134 -13.65 14.96 -8.30
CA GLY A 134 -13.91 16.30 -7.80
C GLY A 134 -14.29 16.33 -6.32
N TYR A 135 -13.96 15.28 -5.56
CA TYR A 135 -14.26 15.22 -4.13
C TYR A 135 -13.48 16.28 -3.36
N TYR A 136 -14.17 17.03 -2.51
CA TYR A 136 -13.56 17.99 -1.59
C TYR A 136 -14.30 18.04 -0.26
N GLU A 137 -13.54 18.38 0.77
CA GLU A 137 -14.01 18.56 2.15
C GLU A 137 -13.86 20.01 2.63
N ALA A 138 -13.07 20.81 1.93
CA ALA A 138 -12.93 22.23 2.20
C ALA A 138 -12.83 23.06 0.91
N GLU A 139 -13.24 24.31 1.02
CA GLU A 139 -13.10 25.34 0.00
C GLU A 139 -12.38 26.54 0.61
N ILE A 140 -11.33 27.02 -0.07
CA ILE A 140 -10.69 28.30 0.26
C ILE A 140 -11.04 29.31 -0.83
N GLN A 141 -11.72 30.36 -0.43
CA GLN A 141 -12.14 31.47 -1.28
C GLN A 141 -11.16 32.63 -1.07
N LEU A 142 -10.44 33.01 -2.12
CA LEU A 142 -9.59 34.19 -2.15
C LEU A 142 -10.34 35.30 -2.90
N ARG A 143 -10.40 36.50 -2.32
CA ARG A 143 -11.07 37.68 -2.89
C ARG A 143 -10.15 38.89 -2.79
N GLY A 144 -10.21 39.80 -3.75
CA GLY A 144 -9.43 41.05 -3.73
C GLY A 144 -8.49 41.24 -4.92
N ILE A 145 -7.37 41.96 -4.71
CA ILE A 145 -6.40 42.30 -5.77
C ILE A 145 -5.73 41.04 -6.33
N TYR A 146 -5.85 40.84 -7.65
CA TYR A 146 -5.39 39.65 -8.38
C TYR A 146 -3.93 39.26 -8.10
N SER A 147 -3.01 40.23 -8.03
CA SER A 147 -1.59 39.99 -7.75
C SER A 147 -1.33 39.34 -6.38
N LYS A 148 -2.17 39.63 -5.38
CA LYS A 148 -2.10 38.98 -4.06
C LYS A 148 -2.72 37.59 -4.07
N LEU A 149 -3.75 37.38 -4.90
CA LEU A 149 -4.45 36.09 -4.99
C LEU A 149 -3.54 35.01 -5.56
N SER A 150 -2.82 35.28 -6.66
CA SER A 150 -1.94 34.30 -7.30
C SER A 150 -0.80 33.84 -6.39
N VAL A 151 -0.22 34.76 -5.61
CA VAL A 151 0.81 34.43 -4.61
C VAL A 151 0.22 33.55 -3.50
N MET A 152 -0.98 33.86 -3.02
CA MET A 152 -1.63 33.08 -1.97
C MET A 152 -2.08 31.71 -2.46
N GLU A 153 -2.62 31.62 -3.67
CA GLU A 153 -3.01 30.38 -4.33
C GLU A 153 -1.82 29.43 -4.42
N LYS A 154 -0.68 29.89 -4.93
CA LYS A 154 0.55 29.09 -5.00
C LYS A 154 0.97 28.57 -3.62
N ARG A 155 0.94 29.44 -2.59
CA ARG A 155 1.26 29.05 -1.21
C ARG A 155 0.31 27.99 -0.66
N ILE A 156 -0.98 28.05 -1.00
CA ILE A 156 -1.97 27.04 -0.61
C ILE A 156 -1.69 25.72 -1.32
N LEU A 157 -1.46 25.75 -2.64
CA LEU A 157 -1.16 24.56 -3.45
C LEU A 157 0.08 23.83 -2.92
N ASP A 158 1.17 24.56 -2.71
CA ASP A 158 2.42 24.01 -2.18
C ASP A 158 2.21 23.37 -0.80
N PHE A 159 1.45 24.03 0.07
CA PHE A 159 1.14 23.50 1.40
C PHE A 159 0.26 22.24 1.33
N VAL A 160 -0.79 22.25 0.53
CA VAL A 160 -1.73 21.11 0.38
C VAL A 160 -0.98 19.87 -0.12
N ASN A 161 -0.17 20.03 -1.17
CA ASN A 161 0.62 18.96 -1.75
C ASN A 161 1.66 18.41 -0.75
N LYS A 162 2.37 19.30 -0.04
CA LYS A 162 3.38 18.90 0.96
C LYS A 162 2.78 18.13 2.14
N ASN A 163 1.53 18.39 2.49
CA ASN A 163 0.85 17.76 3.63
C ASN A 163 -0.07 16.59 3.23
N GLY A 164 0.15 15.99 2.04
CA GLY A 164 -0.50 14.73 1.65
C GLY A 164 -1.99 14.85 1.32
N SER A 165 -2.47 16.03 0.97
CA SER A 165 -3.80 16.23 0.38
C SER A 165 -3.69 16.63 -1.09
N PHE A 166 -4.81 16.97 -1.73
CA PHE A 166 -4.89 17.32 -3.14
C PHE A 166 -5.86 18.48 -3.34
N VAL A 167 -5.67 19.23 -4.42
CA VAL A 167 -6.63 20.23 -4.90
C VAL A 167 -7.48 19.58 -5.98
N SER A 168 -8.79 19.46 -5.72
CA SER A 168 -9.71 18.79 -6.63
C SER A 168 -10.10 19.68 -7.81
N GLN A 169 -10.17 20.99 -7.58
CA GLN A 169 -10.54 21.97 -8.58
C GLN A 169 -10.08 23.37 -8.14
N ILE A 170 -9.78 24.22 -9.12
CA ILE A 170 -9.65 25.67 -8.96
C ILE A 170 -10.69 26.31 -9.89
N LYS A 171 -11.50 27.22 -9.35
CA LYS A 171 -12.48 28.00 -10.14
C LYS A 171 -12.18 29.48 -9.98
N GLU A 172 -11.94 30.15 -11.08
CA GLU A 172 -11.85 31.61 -11.13
C GLU A 172 -13.26 32.21 -11.29
N ASP A 173 -13.50 33.31 -10.61
CA ASP A 173 -14.68 34.16 -10.76
C ASP A 173 -14.22 35.62 -10.87
N LYS A 174 -15.11 36.52 -11.32
CA LYS A 174 -14.81 37.94 -11.58
C LYS A 174 -14.14 38.65 -10.40
N ASN A 175 -14.39 38.19 -9.17
CA ASN A 175 -13.93 38.81 -7.93
C ASN A 175 -12.94 37.94 -7.13
N GLY A 176 -12.42 36.84 -7.70
CA GLY A 176 -11.37 36.05 -7.06
C GLY A 176 -11.35 34.57 -7.46
N VAL A 177 -10.81 33.73 -6.57
CA VAL A 177 -10.51 32.32 -6.86
C VAL A 177 -11.08 31.43 -5.75
N ASN A 178 -11.69 30.30 -6.12
CA ASN A 178 -12.12 29.25 -5.20
C ASN A 178 -11.24 28.02 -5.40
N ILE A 179 -10.60 27.56 -4.33
CA ILE A 179 -9.70 26.41 -4.32
C ILE A 179 -10.36 25.30 -3.50
N TYR A 180 -10.67 24.18 -4.16
CA TYR A 180 -11.35 23.04 -3.55
C TYR A 180 -10.33 22.00 -3.10
N ILE A 181 -10.33 21.67 -1.81
CA ILE A 181 -9.30 20.87 -1.15
C ILE A 181 -9.89 19.55 -0.65
N GLY A 182 -9.19 18.45 -0.94
CA GLY A 182 -9.61 17.09 -0.62
C GLY A 182 -9.70 16.78 0.87
N SER A 183 -8.93 17.47 1.72
CA SER A 183 -8.92 17.30 3.18
C SER A 183 -9.23 18.60 3.91
N ARG A 184 -10.25 18.57 4.77
CA ARG A 184 -10.59 19.67 5.67
C ARG A 184 -9.49 19.95 6.69
N ASP A 185 -8.84 18.90 7.18
CA ASP A 185 -7.84 19.01 8.24
C ASP A 185 -6.57 19.69 7.73
N VAL A 186 -6.14 19.40 6.50
CA VAL A 186 -5.03 20.09 5.83
C VAL A 186 -5.38 21.56 5.58
N ALA A 187 -6.59 21.87 5.10
CA ALA A 187 -7.04 23.25 4.94
C ALA A 187 -7.03 24.02 6.27
N ASN A 188 -7.50 23.39 7.36
CA ASN A 188 -7.45 24.00 8.69
C ASN A 188 -6.00 24.19 9.19
N ALA A 189 -5.12 23.21 8.96
CA ALA A 189 -3.71 23.27 9.33
C ALA A 189 -2.95 24.40 8.61
N PHE A 190 -3.33 24.71 7.36
CA PHE A 190 -2.81 25.87 6.63
C PHE A 190 -3.08 27.17 7.41
N PHE A 191 -4.32 27.40 7.84
CA PHE A 191 -4.67 28.60 8.61
C PHE A 191 -4.08 28.61 10.02
N GLN A 192 -3.96 27.46 10.67
CA GLN A 192 -3.29 27.35 11.97
C GLN A 192 -1.79 27.73 11.88
N SER A 193 -1.13 27.32 10.80
CA SER A 193 0.27 27.67 10.51
C SER A 193 0.44 29.13 10.07
N ASN A 194 -0.63 29.77 9.58
CA ASN A 194 -0.63 31.13 9.06
C ASN A 194 -1.58 32.04 9.86
N LYS A 195 -1.38 32.16 11.18
CA LYS A 195 -2.28 32.88 12.11
C LYS A 195 -2.57 34.34 11.75
N LYS A 196 -1.73 34.97 10.94
CA LYS A 196 -1.97 36.34 10.41
C LYS A 196 -3.13 36.38 9.42
N LEU A 197 -3.41 35.27 8.72
CA LEU A 197 -4.56 35.11 7.86
C LEU A 197 -5.80 34.86 8.74
N LYS A 198 -6.77 35.76 8.67
CA LYS A 198 -8.03 35.66 9.44
C LYS A 198 -9.20 35.37 8.49
N PRO A 199 -9.39 34.10 8.06
CA PRO A 199 -10.51 33.77 7.20
C PRO A 199 -11.84 33.84 7.96
N ILE A 200 -12.90 34.26 7.27
CA ILE A 200 -14.27 33.99 7.71
C ILE A 200 -14.54 32.51 7.47
N LYS A 201 -14.97 31.78 8.50
CA LYS A 201 -15.27 30.34 8.42
C LYS A 201 -16.77 30.12 8.36
N SER A 202 -17.21 29.28 7.44
CA SER A 202 -18.58 28.76 7.39
C SER A 202 -18.59 27.27 7.04
N TYR A 203 -19.76 26.66 7.10
CA TYR A 203 -19.94 25.22 6.94
C TYR A 203 -21.14 24.92 6.06
N GLU A 204 -20.97 24.04 5.09
CA GLU A 204 -22.04 23.55 4.22
C GLU A 204 -22.33 22.08 4.56
N LEU A 205 -23.59 21.71 4.80
CA LEU A 205 -23.95 20.32 5.02
C LEU A 205 -23.84 19.56 3.70
N TYR A 206 -22.86 18.64 3.62
CA TYR A 206 -22.67 17.79 2.45
C TYR A 206 -23.61 16.58 2.47
N GLY A 207 -23.86 16.01 3.65
CA GLY A 207 -24.78 14.88 3.80
C GLY A 207 -24.66 14.14 5.12
N LEU A 208 -25.13 12.89 5.13
CA LEU A 208 -25.06 11.98 6.28
C LEU A 208 -24.18 10.78 5.94
N LYS A 209 -23.25 10.43 6.84
CA LYS A 209 -22.42 9.23 6.74
C LYS A 209 -22.50 8.46 8.06
N ALA A 210 -23.02 7.23 8.01
CA ALA A 210 -23.28 6.40 9.19
C ALA A 210 -24.04 7.17 10.30
N GLY A 211 -25.10 7.88 9.90
CA GLY A 211 -25.94 8.70 10.81
C GLY A 211 -25.31 10.02 11.28
N LYS A 212 -24.04 10.30 10.97
CA LYS A 212 -23.36 11.55 11.34
C LYS A 212 -23.43 12.57 10.20
N ARG A 213 -23.75 13.83 10.53
CA ARG A 213 -23.69 14.95 9.58
C ARG A 213 -22.25 15.21 9.16
N VAL A 214 -22.01 15.23 7.86
CA VAL A 214 -20.72 15.55 7.24
C VAL A 214 -20.85 16.93 6.61
N TYR A 215 -19.93 17.83 6.97
CA TYR A 215 -19.91 19.20 6.49
C TYR A 215 -18.64 19.46 5.67
N ARG A 216 -18.76 20.33 4.68
CA ARG A 216 -17.64 20.98 4.00
C ARG A 216 -17.31 22.29 4.69
N ASN A 217 -16.04 22.55 4.92
CA ASN A 217 -15.61 23.81 5.52
C ASN A 217 -15.29 24.83 4.44
N ILE A 218 -15.82 26.05 4.58
CA ILE A 218 -15.53 27.15 3.67
C ILE A 218 -14.71 28.19 4.44
N TYR A 219 -13.59 28.60 3.87
CA TYR A 219 -12.71 29.63 4.40
C TYR A 219 -12.64 30.79 3.40
N SER A 220 -13.16 31.95 3.78
CA SER A 220 -13.15 33.14 2.93
C SER A 220 -12.10 34.15 3.40
N LEU A 221 -11.10 34.40 2.56
CA LEU A 221 -10.07 35.42 2.74
C LEU A 221 -10.30 36.57 1.76
N ARG A 222 -10.33 37.78 2.30
CA ARG A 222 -10.35 39.01 1.50
C ARG A 222 -9.03 39.76 1.70
N PHE A 223 -8.38 40.08 0.58
CA PHE A 223 -7.22 40.93 0.51
C PHE A 223 -7.67 42.32 0.06
N GLU A 224 -7.28 43.33 0.82
CA GLU A 224 -7.38 44.75 0.42
C GLU A 224 -6.32 45.11 -0.60
#